data_AF-A0A3B4ARL1-F1
#
_entry.id   AF-A0A3B4ARL1-F1
#
_cell.length_a   1.000
_cell.length_b   1.000
_cell.length_c   1.000
_cell.angle_alpha   90.00
_cell.angle_beta   90.00
_cell.angle_gamma   90.00
#
_symmetry.space_group_name_H-M   'P 1'
#
loop_
_entity.id
_entity.type
_entity.pdbx_description
1 polymer ?
#
loop_
_entity_poly.entity_id
_entity_poly.type
_entity_poly.pdbx_seq_one_letter_code
_entity_poly.pdbx_strand_id
1 'polypeptide(L)'
;MAEGETEKEYNTRIAFQELRERFEGLTTALKQSPDSPLEATLRFCQEFCQVLVEHASRWQTDEDPLPQLQVYTTAILNFAKAVSNLSPECENVPLLLEKLAQSCVELLLLLPQHVPGALWEEFQSSIKMAHNLLQESGSSQLSLLAVLAQQEGVWSNTTLCSILANETSQTDKGLLLLILV
;
A
#
# COMPACT_ATOMS: atom_id res chain seq x y z
N MET A 1 -12.43 29.43 15.69
CA MET A 1 -13.22 29.35 14.44
C MET A 1 -12.89 28.00 13.85
N ALA A 2 -13.87 27.10 13.71
CA ALA A 2 -13.65 25.82 13.07
C ALA A 2 -13.53 26.07 11.56
N GLU A 3 -12.34 25.88 11.01
CA GLU A 3 -12.16 25.85 9.55
C GLU A 3 -12.99 24.67 9.02
N GLY A 4 -13.94 24.97 8.14
CA GLY A 4 -14.79 23.96 7.53
C GLY A 4 -13.96 23.09 6.59
N GLU A 5 -14.05 21.78 6.75
CA GLU A 5 -13.45 20.81 5.84
C GLU A 5 -13.90 21.07 4.42
N THR A 6 -12.96 21.01 3.48
CA THR A 6 -13.27 21.15 2.06
C THR A 6 -14.06 19.92 1.56
N GLU A 7 -14.93 20.10 0.57
CA GLU A 7 -15.69 19.01 -0.03
C GLU A 7 -14.79 17.88 -0.56
N LYS A 8 -13.59 18.24 -1.05
CA LYS A 8 -12.55 17.28 -1.46
C LYS A 8 -12.05 16.44 -0.28
N GLU A 9 -11.70 17.06 0.85
CA GLU A 9 -11.23 16.34 2.04
C GLU A 9 -12.31 15.41 2.61
N TYR A 10 -13.57 15.86 2.62
CA TYR A 10 -14.70 15.03 3.02
C TYR A 10 -14.85 13.79 2.12
N ASN A 11 -14.86 13.98 0.80
CA ASN A 11 -14.95 12.87 -0.16
C ASN A 11 -13.77 11.89 -0.05
N THR A 12 -12.56 12.39 0.18
CA THR A 12 -11.37 11.57 0.44
C THR A 12 -11.55 10.70 1.69
N ARG A 13 -12.05 11.27 2.79
CA ARG A 13 -12.27 10.52 4.04
C ARG A 13 -13.32 9.42 3.87
N ILE A 14 -14.42 9.72 3.18
CA ILE A 14 -15.45 8.72 2.86
C ILE A 14 -14.85 7.59 2.01
N ALA A 15 -14.08 7.91 0.97
CA ALA A 15 -13.44 6.90 0.12
C ALA A 15 -12.47 5.99 0.90
N PHE A 16 -11.75 6.50 1.89
CA PHE A 16 -10.89 5.68 2.75
C PHE A 16 -11.66 4.86 3.78
N GLN A 17 -12.81 5.36 4.24
CA GLN A 17 -13.68 4.59 5.12
C GLN A 17 -14.29 3.40 4.36
N GLU A 18 -14.79 3.63 3.15
CA GLU A 18 -15.26 2.57 2.25
C GLU A 18 -14.17 1.52 1.97
N LEU A 19 -12.93 1.97 1.73
CA LEU A 19 -11.80 1.06 1.49
C LEU A 19 -11.58 0.10 2.67
N ARG A 20 -11.56 0.63 3.90
CA ARG A 20 -11.38 -0.17 5.11
C ARG A 20 -12.50 -1.17 5.28
N GLU A 21 -13.74 -0.71 5.13
CA GLU A 21 -14.93 -1.56 5.25
C GLU A 21 -14.94 -2.69 4.22
N ARG A 22 -14.51 -2.42 2.98
CA ARG A 22 -14.41 -3.46 1.95
C ARG A 22 -13.36 -4.50 2.31
N PHE A 23 -12.15 -4.11 2.73
CA PHE A 23 -11.12 -5.08 3.13
C PHE A 23 -11.51 -5.90 4.37
N GLU A 24 -12.16 -5.27 5.36
CA GLU A 24 -12.71 -5.97 6.53
C GLU A 24 -13.81 -6.96 6.13
N GLY A 25 -14.67 -6.56 5.19
CA GLY A 25 -15.68 -7.41 4.58
C GLY A 25 -15.09 -8.65 3.90
N LEU A 26 -14.02 -8.49 3.10
CA LEU A 26 -13.31 -9.60 2.48
C LEU A 26 -12.73 -10.58 3.51
N THR A 27 -12.12 -10.05 4.58
CA THR A 27 -11.56 -10.87 5.65
C THR A 27 -12.65 -11.64 6.41
N THR A 28 -13.82 -11.03 6.58
CA THR A 28 -14.99 -11.66 7.20
C THR A 28 -15.54 -12.77 6.31
N ALA A 29 -15.70 -12.50 5.02
CA ALA A 29 -16.17 -13.47 4.03
C ALA A 29 -15.22 -14.68 3.92
N LEU A 30 -13.90 -14.44 3.94
CA LEU A 30 -12.89 -15.49 3.97
C LEU A 30 -13.07 -16.43 5.17
N LYS A 31 -13.26 -15.89 6.38
CA LYS A 31 -13.43 -16.67 7.62
C LYS A 31 -14.75 -17.44 7.68
N GLN A 32 -15.78 -16.94 7.02
CA GLN A 32 -17.13 -17.52 7.03
C GLN A 32 -17.43 -18.37 5.79
N SER A 33 -16.46 -18.51 4.88
CA SER A 33 -16.65 -19.19 3.61
C SER A 33 -17.01 -20.67 3.82
N PRO A 34 -18.06 -21.17 3.16
CA PRO A 34 -18.40 -22.60 3.18
C PRO A 34 -17.52 -23.42 2.22
N ASP A 35 -16.78 -22.76 1.33
CA ASP A 35 -15.93 -23.40 0.32
C ASP A 35 -14.65 -23.99 0.93
N SER A 36 -13.91 -24.74 0.11
CA SER A 36 -12.59 -25.22 0.55
C SER A 36 -11.64 -24.05 0.87
N PRO A 37 -10.67 -24.22 1.79
CA PRO A 37 -9.72 -23.16 2.14
C PRO A 37 -8.99 -22.56 0.92
N LEU A 38 -8.64 -23.40 -0.06
CA LEU A 38 -7.99 -22.98 -1.29
C LEU A 38 -8.90 -22.10 -2.15
N GLU A 39 -10.15 -22.52 -2.39
CA GLU A 39 -11.12 -21.75 -3.18
C GLU A 39 -11.47 -20.40 -2.52
N ALA A 40 -11.67 -20.41 -1.20
CA ALA A 40 -11.91 -19.19 -0.43
C ALA A 40 -10.72 -18.23 -0.52
N THR A 41 -9.49 -18.75 -0.47
CA THR A 41 -8.25 -17.96 -0.61
C THR A 41 -8.11 -17.38 -2.02
N LEU A 42 -8.39 -18.17 -3.07
CA LEU A 42 -8.35 -17.70 -4.45
C LEU A 42 -9.34 -16.55 -4.68
N ARG A 43 -10.57 -16.70 -4.17
CA ARG A 43 -11.58 -15.63 -4.23
C ARG A 43 -11.15 -14.40 -3.46
N PHE A 44 -10.63 -14.57 -2.24
CA PHE A 44 -10.11 -13.46 -1.45
C PHE A 44 -9.02 -12.69 -2.21
N CYS A 45 -8.02 -13.38 -2.79
CA CYS A 45 -6.96 -12.73 -3.56
C CYS A 45 -7.52 -11.94 -4.76
N GLN A 46 -8.47 -12.52 -5.50
CA GLN A 46 -9.08 -11.85 -6.65
C GLN A 46 -9.85 -10.59 -6.24
N GLU A 47 -10.75 -10.70 -5.25
CA GLU A 47 -11.56 -9.57 -4.79
C GLU A 47 -10.69 -8.51 -4.11
N PHE A 48 -9.64 -8.91 -3.39
CA PHE A 48 -8.67 -8.00 -2.79
C PHE A 48 -7.96 -7.16 -3.86
N CYS A 49 -7.47 -7.79 -4.94
CA CYS A 49 -6.88 -7.08 -6.07
C CYS A 49 -7.87 -6.11 -6.71
N GLN A 50 -9.13 -6.53 -6.88
CA GLN A 50 -10.17 -5.69 -7.45
C GLN A 50 -10.41 -4.44 -6.60
N VAL A 51 -10.60 -4.60 -5.28
CA VAL A 51 -10.78 -3.47 -4.34
C VAL A 51 -9.56 -2.53 -4.39
N LEU A 52 -8.35 -3.09 -4.38
CA LEU A 52 -7.13 -2.30 -4.44
C LEU A 52 -7.06 -1.44 -5.70
N VAL A 53 -7.26 -2.06 -6.88
CA VAL A 53 -7.21 -1.35 -8.17
C VAL A 53 -8.29 -0.27 -8.24
N GLU A 54 -9.53 -0.61 -7.87
CA GLU A 54 -10.66 0.33 -7.89
C GLU A 54 -10.40 1.57 -7.03
N HIS A 55 -9.77 1.42 -5.86
CA HIS A 55 -9.48 2.55 -4.97
C HIS A 55 -8.18 3.28 -5.31
N ALA A 56 -7.15 2.59 -5.77
CA ALA A 56 -5.92 3.21 -6.25
C ALA A 56 -6.19 4.08 -7.49
N SER A 57 -7.06 3.62 -8.40
CA SER A 57 -7.41 4.35 -9.63
C SER A 57 -8.26 5.60 -9.41
N ARG A 58 -8.84 5.80 -8.20
CA ARG A 58 -9.58 7.03 -7.87
C ARG A 58 -8.69 8.27 -7.84
N TRP A 59 -7.38 8.07 -7.67
CA TRP A 59 -6.39 9.13 -7.56
C TRP A 59 -5.48 9.09 -8.77
N GLN A 60 -5.51 10.14 -9.60
CA GLN A 60 -4.56 10.29 -10.69
C GLN A 60 -3.16 10.48 -10.08
N THR A 61 -2.26 9.53 -10.35
CA THR A 61 -0.89 9.48 -9.81
C THR A 61 -0.11 10.78 -10.03
N ASP A 62 -0.43 11.51 -11.10
CA ASP A 62 0.25 12.74 -11.52
C ASP A 62 -0.14 14.00 -10.73
N GLU A 63 -1.28 14.01 -10.02
CA GLU A 63 -1.76 15.20 -9.31
C GLU A 63 -1.46 15.17 -7.80
N ASP A 64 -1.55 13.99 -7.16
CA ASP A 64 -1.22 13.80 -5.74
C ASP A 64 -1.01 12.30 -5.41
N PRO A 65 0.23 11.84 -5.16
CA PRO A 65 0.51 10.45 -4.83
C PRO A 65 0.25 10.11 -3.34
N LEU A 66 -0.04 11.10 -2.48
CA LEU A 66 -0.23 10.87 -1.03
C LEU A 66 -1.46 10.01 -0.71
N PRO A 67 -2.64 10.19 -1.34
CA PRO A 67 -3.78 9.30 -1.11
C PRO A 67 -3.48 7.85 -1.50
N GLN A 68 -2.67 7.63 -2.53
CA GLN A 68 -2.28 6.27 -2.91
C GLN A 68 -1.44 5.60 -1.82
N LEU A 69 -0.58 6.35 -1.12
CA LEU A 69 0.20 5.80 -0.02
C LEU A 69 -0.72 5.23 1.05
N GLN A 70 -1.80 5.94 1.38
CA GLN A 70 -2.78 5.48 2.35
C GLN A 70 -3.57 4.25 1.85
N VAL A 71 -3.87 4.16 0.55
CA VAL A 71 -4.47 2.95 -0.06
C VAL A 71 -3.55 1.74 0.13
N TYR A 72 -2.28 1.84 -0.26
CA TYR A 72 -1.31 0.74 -0.12
C TYR A 72 -1.05 0.38 1.34
N THR A 73 -0.95 1.38 2.23
CA THR A 73 -0.80 1.18 3.67
C THR A 73 -1.94 0.33 4.23
N THR A 74 -3.18 0.72 3.88
CA THR A 74 -4.40 0.04 4.31
C THR A 74 -4.46 -1.37 3.75
N ALA A 75 -4.14 -1.54 2.48
CA ALA A 75 -4.15 -2.84 1.81
C ALA A 75 -3.13 -3.81 2.45
N ILE A 76 -1.87 -3.38 2.60
CA ILE A 76 -0.79 -4.20 3.18
C ILE A 76 -1.17 -4.67 4.59
N LEU A 77 -1.66 -3.77 5.43
CA LEU A 77 -2.05 -4.11 6.80
C LEU A 77 -3.22 -5.10 6.85
N ASN A 78 -4.24 -4.90 6.02
CA ASN A 78 -5.39 -5.81 5.98
C ASN A 78 -5.02 -7.18 5.42
N PHE A 79 -4.17 -7.25 4.40
CA PHE A 79 -3.67 -8.51 3.87
C PHE A 79 -2.90 -9.30 4.94
N ALA A 80 -1.99 -8.62 5.66
CA ALA A 80 -1.21 -9.24 6.73
C ALA A 80 -2.10 -9.77 7.87
N LYS A 81 -3.18 -9.06 8.23
CA LYS A 81 -4.18 -9.52 9.21
C LYS A 81 -4.97 -10.74 8.73
N ALA A 82 -5.18 -10.88 7.42
CA ALA A 82 -5.91 -12.00 6.84
C ALA A 82 -5.06 -13.27 6.71
N VAL A 83 -3.73 -13.15 6.66
CA VAL A 83 -2.80 -14.23 6.27
C VAL A 83 -3.00 -15.54 7.03
N SER A 84 -3.33 -15.47 8.33
CA SER A 84 -3.57 -16.64 9.18
C SER A 84 -4.81 -17.45 8.81
N ASN A 85 -5.69 -16.90 7.97
CA ASN A 85 -6.91 -17.52 7.48
C ASN A 85 -6.79 -17.95 6.00
N LEU A 86 -5.67 -17.66 5.34
CA LEU A 86 -5.42 -18.04 3.96
C LEU A 86 -4.82 -19.44 3.89
N SER A 87 -5.11 -20.15 2.80
CA SER A 87 -4.53 -21.47 2.54
C SER A 87 -3.05 -21.34 2.19
N PRO A 88 -2.14 -22.11 2.85
CA PRO A 88 -0.72 -22.12 2.50
C PRO A 88 -0.44 -22.78 1.13
N GLU A 89 -1.42 -23.51 0.58
CA GLU A 89 -1.32 -24.16 -0.73
C GLU A 89 -1.52 -23.18 -1.90
N CYS A 90 -1.97 -21.94 -1.62
CA CYS A 90 -2.26 -20.95 -2.64
C CYS A 90 -1.02 -20.13 -3.01
N GLU A 91 -0.44 -20.40 -4.18
CA GLU A 91 0.72 -19.67 -4.70
C GLU A 91 0.46 -18.17 -4.96
N ASN A 92 -0.81 -17.78 -5.11
CA ASN A 92 -1.18 -16.37 -5.30
C ASN A 92 -0.92 -15.51 -4.06
N VAL A 93 -0.92 -16.10 -2.86
CA VAL A 93 -0.72 -15.36 -1.60
C VAL A 93 0.67 -14.69 -1.54
N PRO A 94 1.78 -15.44 -1.65
CA PRO A 94 3.11 -14.83 -1.65
C PRO A 94 3.35 -13.92 -2.86
N LEU A 95 2.84 -14.28 -4.05
CA LEU A 95 2.99 -13.47 -5.26
C LEU A 95 2.29 -12.11 -5.14
N LEU A 96 1.06 -12.10 -4.65
CA LEU A 96 0.30 -10.87 -4.44
C LEU A 96 0.99 -9.96 -3.42
N LEU A 97 1.48 -10.52 -2.32
CA LEU A 97 2.19 -9.75 -1.31
C LEU A 97 3.50 -9.15 -1.85
N GLU A 98 4.25 -9.89 -2.67
CA GLU A 98 5.45 -9.38 -3.34
C GLU A 98 5.11 -8.22 -4.28
N LYS A 99 4.07 -8.37 -5.12
CA LYS A 99 3.62 -7.30 -6.01
C LYS A 99 3.12 -6.08 -5.26
N LEU A 100 2.35 -6.28 -4.19
CA LEU A 100 1.86 -5.21 -3.34
C LEU A 100 3.02 -4.43 -2.69
N ALA A 101 4.04 -5.16 -2.22
CA ALA A 101 5.23 -4.55 -1.65
C ALA A 101 6.00 -3.73 -2.69
N GLN A 102 6.22 -4.31 -3.88
CA GLN A 102 6.93 -3.67 -4.98
C GLN A 102 6.24 -2.38 -5.42
N SER A 103 4.93 -2.43 -5.70
CA SER A 103 4.17 -1.25 -6.13
C SER A 103 4.17 -0.14 -5.07
N CYS A 104 4.14 -0.51 -3.79
CA CYS A 104 4.26 0.48 -2.73
C CYS A 104 5.67 1.12 -2.69
N VAL A 105 6.76 0.36 -2.93
CA VAL A 105 8.11 0.92 -3.02
C VAL A 105 8.22 1.88 -4.21
N GLU A 106 7.71 1.49 -5.37
CA GLU A 106 7.67 2.35 -6.56
C GLU A 106 6.92 3.65 -6.26
N LEU A 107 5.77 3.57 -5.59
CA LEU A 107 5.04 4.75 -5.15
C LEU A 107 5.86 5.63 -4.19
N LEU A 108 6.57 5.04 -3.21
CA LEU A 108 7.42 5.81 -2.30
C LEU A 108 8.43 6.67 -3.07
N LEU A 109 9.03 6.12 -4.13
CA LEU A 109 9.98 6.84 -5.00
C LEU A 109 9.32 7.97 -5.81
N LEU A 110 8.01 7.98 -5.95
CA LEU A 110 7.24 9.05 -6.61
C LEU A 110 6.71 10.10 -5.62
N LEU A 111 6.82 9.87 -4.31
CA LEU A 111 6.31 10.79 -3.31
C LEU A 111 7.07 12.12 -3.31
N PRO A 112 6.38 13.24 -3.01
CA PRO A 112 7.03 14.52 -2.82
C PRO A 112 8.08 14.46 -1.70
N GLN A 113 9.03 15.39 -1.72
CA GLN A 113 10.10 15.46 -0.72
C GLN A 113 9.57 15.58 0.71
N HIS A 114 8.39 16.19 0.87
CA HIS A 114 7.71 16.35 2.14
C HIS A 114 6.40 15.57 2.16
N VAL A 115 6.37 14.49 2.94
CA VAL A 115 5.15 13.74 3.27
C VAL A 115 4.61 14.27 4.61
N PRO A 116 3.30 14.52 4.75
CA PRO A 116 2.72 14.94 6.03
C PRO A 116 3.07 13.96 7.16
N GLY A 117 3.55 14.47 8.30
CA GLY A 117 4.05 13.63 9.39
C GLY A 117 3.05 12.59 9.89
N ALA A 118 1.77 12.97 10.06
CA ALA A 118 0.72 12.03 10.48
C ALA A 118 0.51 10.87 9.49
N LEU A 119 0.57 11.14 8.17
CA LEU A 119 0.47 10.11 7.15
C LEU A 119 1.69 9.20 7.15
N TRP A 120 2.88 9.76 7.34
CA TRP A 120 4.11 8.97 7.46
C TRP A 120 4.08 8.08 8.69
N GLU A 121 3.72 8.59 9.87
CA GLU A 121 3.61 7.80 11.10
C GLU A 121 2.59 6.65 10.99
N GLU A 122 1.45 6.90 10.33
CA GLU A 122 0.46 5.86 10.03
C GLU A 122 1.06 4.78 9.11
N PHE A 123 1.78 5.17 8.07
CA PHE A 123 2.51 4.25 7.20
C PHE A 123 3.53 3.41 8.01
N GLN A 124 4.39 4.05 8.79
CA GLN A 124 5.43 3.37 9.56
C GLN A 124 4.85 2.34 10.54
N SER A 125 3.84 2.75 11.31
CA SER A 125 3.19 1.87 12.30
C SER A 125 2.47 0.70 11.64
N SER A 126 1.78 0.94 10.53
CA SER A 126 1.07 -0.08 9.76
C SER A 126 2.02 -1.09 9.10
N ILE A 127 3.08 -0.62 8.44
CA ILE A 127 4.08 -1.50 7.83
C ILE A 127 4.82 -2.32 8.88
N LYS A 128 5.17 -1.73 10.03
CA LYS A 128 5.77 -2.46 11.15
C LYS A 128 4.86 -3.57 11.66
N MET A 129 3.57 -3.28 11.86
CA MET A 129 2.60 -4.29 12.28
C MET A 129 2.43 -5.39 11.23
N ALA A 130 2.26 -5.02 9.96
CA ALA A 130 2.10 -5.97 8.87
C ALA A 130 3.34 -6.88 8.73
N HIS A 131 4.54 -6.32 8.82
CA HIS A 131 5.78 -7.08 8.76
C HIS A 131 5.87 -8.12 9.89
N ASN A 132 5.53 -7.74 11.13
CA ASN A 132 5.54 -8.67 12.26
C ASN A 132 4.56 -9.84 12.05
N LEU A 133 3.32 -9.54 11.64
CA LEU A 133 2.30 -10.58 11.36
C LEU A 133 2.76 -11.54 10.27
N LEU A 134 3.43 -11.03 9.23
CA LEU A 134 3.92 -11.84 8.13
C LEU A 134 5.13 -12.68 8.52
N GLN A 135 6.03 -12.16 9.36
CA GLN A 135 7.14 -12.95 9.90
C GLN A 135 6.68 -14.14 10.73
N GLU A 136 5.59 -13.98 11.50
CA GLU A 136 4.97 -15.10 12.25
C GLU A 136 4.49 -16.23 11.31
N SER A 137 4.08 -15.88 10.09
CA SER A 137 3.71 -16.83 9.03
C SER A 137 4.88 -17.34 8.17
N GLY A 138 6.12 -16.89 8.45
CA GLY A 138 7.32 -17.24 7.67
C GLY A 138 7.52 -16.42 6.39
N SER A 139 6.76 -15.34 6.21
CA SER A 139 6.82 -14.45 5.05
C SER A 139 7.86 -13.33 5.24
N SER A 140 8.64 -13.05 4.19
CA SER A 140 9.70 -12.02 4.17
C SER A 140 9.48 -10.92 3.12
N GLN A 141 8.38 -10.98 2.37
CA GLN A 141 8.08 -10.10 1.23
C GLN A 141 8.04 -8.60 1.60
N LEU A 142 7.70 -8.25 2.85
CA LEU A 142 7.70 -6.85 3.32
C LEU A 142 9.06 -6.33 3.84
N SER A 143 10.14 -7.12 3.79
CA SER A 143 11.40 -6.76 4.46
C SER A 143 11.98 -5.42 3.97
N LEU A 144 11.97 -5.18 2.65
CA LEU A 144 12.44 -3.92 2.08
C LEU A 144 11.58 -2.74 2.54
N LEU A 145 10.25 -2.87 2.47
CA LEU A 145 9.34 -1.83 2.94
C LEU A 145 9.51 -1.54 4.43
N ALA A 146 9.72 -2.56 5.26
CA ALA A 146 9.95 -2.40 6.70
C ALA A 146 11.24 -1.65 7.00
N VAL A 147 12.28 -1.79 6.18
CA VAL A 147 13.52 -1.00 6.28
C VAL A 147 13.28 0.45 5.86
N LEU A 148 12.56 0.66 4.75
CA LEU A 148 12.24 2.00 4.26
C LEU A 148 11.34 2.78 5.25
N ALA A 149 10.36 2.12 5.85
CA ALA A 149 9.49 2.72 6.86
C ALA A 149 10.24 3.11 8.14
N GLN A 150 11.44 2.60 8.42
CA GLN A 150 12.20 3.02 9.61
C GLN A 150 12.90 4.37 9.43
N GLN A 151 12.95 4.90 8.21
CA GLN A 151 13.56 6.20 7.92
C GLN A 151 12.64 7.36 8.32
N GLU A 152 13.22 8.52 8.64
CA GLU A 152 12.48 9.77 8.95
C GLU A 152 11.69 10.32 7.74
N GLY A 153 11.90 9.74 6.56
CA GLY A 153 11.14 9.98 5.33
C GLY A 153 11.79 9.22 4.17
N VAL A 154 11.08 9.04 3.04
CA VAL A 154 11.66 8.36 1.85
C VAL A 154 12.97 9.00 1.40
N TRP A 155 13.09 10.32 1.57
CA TRP A 155 14.21 11.14 1.13
C TRP A 155 15.14 11.61 2.26
N SER A 156 15.03 11.05 3.47
CA SER A 156 15.94 11.42 4.56
C SER A 156 17.38 10.94 4.31
N ASN A 157 17.58 10.04 3.34
CA ASN A 157 18.90 9.59 2.91
C ASN A 157 19.53 10.58 1.91
N THR A 158 20.55 11.31 2.36
CA THR A 158 21.29 12.29 1.56
C THR A 158 21.95 11.70 0.31
N THR A 159 22.24 10.39 0.29
CA THR A 159 22.82 9.71 -0.88
C THR A 159 21.76 9.42 -1.95
N LEU A 160 20.55 9.00 -1.56
CA LEU A 160 19.46 8.83 -2.53
C LEU A 160 19.04 10.18 -3.13
N CYS A 161 18.98 11.20 -2.29
CA CYS A 161 18.72 12.57 -2.74
C CYS A 161 19.77 13.08 -3.73
N SER A 162 21.05 12.80 -3.51
CA SER A 162 22.11 13.25 -4.41
C SER A 162 22.12 12.50 -5.74
N ILE A 163 21.82 11.19 -5.74
CA ILE A 163 21.71 10.38 -6.96
C ILE A 163 20.58 10.92 -7.85
N LEU A 164 19.39 11.12 -7.30
CA LEU A 164 18.24 11.62 -8.08
C LEU A 164 18.39 13.08 -8.48
N ALA A 165 19.00 13.91 -7.63
CA ALA A 165 19.32 15.29 -8.01
C ALA A 165 20.30 15.36 -9.19
N ASN A 166 21.20 14.38 -9.30
CA ASN A 166 22.17 14.31 -10.39
C ASN A 166 21.56 13.74 -11.69
N GLU A 167 20.52 12.90 -11.59
CA GLU A 167 19.74 12.41 -12.73
C GLU A 167 18.71 13.45 -13.25
N THR A 168 18.23 14.37 -12.40
CA THR A 168 17.18 15.34 -12.73
C THR A 168 17.68 16.63 -13.42
N SER A 169 18.63 16.51 -14.34
CA SER A 169 18.95 17.59 -15.30
C SER A 169 17.79 17.78 -16.31
N GLN A 170 16.76 18.50 -15.85
CA GLN A 170 15.73 19.28 -16.55
C GLN A 170 14.92 18.69 -17.72
N THR A 171 15.07 17.42 -18.11
CA THR A 171 14.39 16.91 -19.33
C THR A 171 13.65 15.57 -19.18
N ASP A 172 13.55 15.00 -17.98
CA ASP A 172 13.20 13.57 -17.85
C ASP A 172 12.04 13.25 -16.88
N LYS A 173 11.25 14.24 -16.45
CA LYS A 173 10.07 13.96 -15.60
C LYS A 173 8.97 13.16 -16.32
N GLY A 174 8.95 13.20 -17.67
CA GLY A 174 7.98 12.47 -18.49
C GLY A 174 8.46 11.08 -18.96
N LEU A 175 9.72 10.74 -18.77
CA LEU A 175 10.34 9.52 -19.29
C LEU A 175 10.40 8.38 -18.26
N LEU A 176 10.43 8.71 -16.96
CA LEU A 176 10.40 7.71 -15.88
C LEU A 176 9.09 6.89 -15.86
N LEU A 177 7.98 7.47 -16.32
CA LEU A 177 6.70 6.75 -16.49
C LEU A 177 6.72 5.74 -17.65
N LEU A 178 7.62 5.88 -18.63
CA LEU A 178 7.71 4.98 -19.78
C LEU A 178 8.61 3.75 -19.55
N ILE A 179 9.39 3.73 -18.46
CA ILE A 179 10.31 2.60 -18.16
C ILE A 179 9.65 1.55 -17.25
N LEU A 180 8.47 1.83 -16.68
CA LEU A 180 7.78 0.95 -15.73
C LEU A 180 6.43 0.38 -16.21
N VAL A 181 6.18 0.31 -17.53
CA VAL A 181 5.04 -0.43 -18.12
C VAL A 181 5.53 -1.67 -18.86
#